data_AF-A0A2A9HE16-F1
#
_entry.id   AF-A0A2A9HE16-F1
#
_cell.length_a   1.000
_cell.length_b   1.000
_cell.length_c   1.000
_cell.angle_alpha   90.00
_cell.angle_beta   90.00
_cell.angle_gamma   90.00
#
_symmetry.space_group_name_H-M   'P 1'
#
loop_
_entity.id
_entity.type
_entity.pdbx_description
1 polymer ?
#
loop_
_entity_poly.entity_id
_entity_poly.type
_entity_poly.pdbx_seq_one_letter_code
_entity_poly.pdbx_strand_id
1 'polypeptide(L)'
;MLRLRLAAALLLLVPAAAAACGDDDDAPAGDAGAAPTVSEADARRTEVAQGLEQPVPPDRPLPTPTPLPDDLPVIQVVTPGGTAYTPNRDEFKALPTTTLEIGGKEYTGVTLAAVAAKAGAPADSTATIQGTRIDNLRLGAIRYPLAEVGETTLLVFNQAGYLDLVSSSIPQEQWLQTVTGIAFQ
;
A
#
# COMPACT_ATOMS: atom_id res chain seq x y z
N MET A 1 12.64 37.82 -23.10
CA MET A 1 12.49 38.98 -22.20
C MET A 1 11.05 39.44 -22.23
N LEU A 2 10.25 39.15 -21.20
CA LEU A 2 9.10 39.97 -20.82
C LEU A 2 8.81 39.69 -19.35
N ARG A 3 9.07 40.70 -18.51
CA ARG A 3 8.83 40.70 -17.07
C ARG A 3 7.43 41.26 -16.85
N LEU A 4 6.60 40.60 -16.05
CA LEU A 4 5.47 41.26 -15.40
C LEU A 4 5.51 40.93 -13.91
N ARG A 5 5.49 41.99 -13.10
CA ARG A 5 5.64 42.04 -11.65
C ARG A 5 4.29 42.46 -11.02
N LEU A 6 4.17 42.16 -9.72
CA LEU A 6 3.17 42.62 -8.73
C LEU A 6 1.77 41.98 -8.86
N ALA A 7 1.02 41.65 -7.80
CA ALA A 7 1.02 42.23 -6.46
C ALA A 7 0.64 41.21 -5.36
N ALA A 8 1.08 41.52 -4.15
CA ALA A 8 0.71 40.89 -2.88
C ALA A 8 -0.69 41.33 -2.42
N ALA A 9 -1.40 40.47 -1.69
CA ALA A 9 -2.44 40.90 -0.76
C ALA A 9 -2.52 39.91 0.42
N LEU A 10 -2.01 40.41 1.55
CA LEU A 10 -2.13 39.88 2.90
C LEU A 10 -3.54 40.21 3.42
N LEU A 11 -4.26 39.27 4.01
CA LEU A 11 -5.43 39.57 4.86
C LEU A 11 -5.53 38.54 6.00
N LEU A 12 -5.06 38.97 7.16
CA LEU A 12 -5.36 38.42 8.48
C LEU A 12 -6.72 38.96 8.95
N LEU A 13 -7.54 38.14 9.61
CA LEU A 13 -8.28 38.52 10.83
C LEU A 13 -8.83 37.25 11.54
N VAL A 14 -8.74 37.28 12.87
CA VAL A 14 -9.02 36.28 13.94
C VAL A 14 -10.15 36.91 14.84
N PRO A 15 -10.71 36.38 15.96
CA PRO A 15 -11.07 35.04 16.52
C PRO A 15 -12.57 34.92 17.01
N ALA A 16 -12.88 33.79 17.68
CA ALA A 16 -13.64 33.66 18.96
C ALA A 16 -15.08 33.13 18.93
N ALA A 17 -15.32 32.02 19.65
CA ALA A 17 -16.14 32.01 20.88
C ALA A 17 -16.12 30.60 21.53
N ALA A 18 -15.62 30.54 22.77
CA ALA A 18 -15.86 29.44 23.70
C ALA A 18 -17.25 29.61 24.31
N ALA A 19 -17.98 28.51 24.47
CA ALA A 19 -19.14 28.44 25.36
C ALA A 19 -18.78 27.50 26.51
N ALA A 20 -18.31 28.12 27.60
CA ALA A 20 -18.39 27.58 28.94
C ALA A 20 -19.54 28.33 29.65
N CYS A 21 -20.54 27.58 30.10
CA CYS A 21 -21.41 27.92 31.24
C CYS A 21 -21.37 26.66 32.12
N GLY A 22 -20.97 26.72 33.39
CA GLY A 22 -21.58 27.58 34.42
C GLY A 22 -22.72 26.75 34.99
N ASP A 23 -22.46 25.90 35.98
CA ASP A 23 -22.37 26.24 37.41
C ASP A 23 -23.73 26.71 37.93
N ASP A 24 -24.41 25.84 38.66
CA ASP A 24 -25.36 26.20 39.71
C ASP A 24 -25.47 25.01 40.68
N ASP A 25 -24.87 25.25 41.85
CA ASP A 25 -24.98 24.51 43.11
C ASP A 25 -26.43 24.56 43.63
N ASP A 26 -27.01 23.41 43.95
CA ASP A 26 -28.09 23.34 44.93
C ASP A 26 -28.11 21.93 45.55
N ALA A 27 -27.46 21.82 46.71
CA ALA A 27 -27.52 20.64 47.56
C ALA A 27 -28.54 20.86 48.68
N PRO A 28 -29.50 19.95 48.87
CA PRO A 28 -30.06 19.67 50.19
C PRO A 28 -29.46 18.37 50.73
N ALA A 29 -29.00 18.45 51.98
CA ALA A 29 -28.50 17.32 52.74
C ALA A 29 -29.62 16.35 53.16
N GLY A 30 -29.31 15.05 53.09
CA GLY A 30 -29.80 14.01 53.99
C GLY A 30 -31.07 13.25 53.58
N ASP A 31 -30.92 11.98 53.17
CA ASP A 31 -31.56 10.87 53.89
C ASP A 31 -30.85 9.55 53.58
N ALA A 32 -30.81 8.68 54.58
CA ALA A 32 -30.26 7.35 54.50
C ALA A 32 -31.26 6.38 53.87
N GLY A 33 -30.75 5.42 53.08
CA GLY A 33 -31.42 4.14 52.84
C GLY A 33 -32.50 4.15 51.76
N ALA A 34 -32.09 4.00 50.50
CA ALA A 34 -32.91 3.35 49.50
C ALA A 34 -32.02 2.38 48.71
N ALA A 35 -32.26 1.07 48.88
CA ALA A 35 -31.72 0.07 47.98
C ALA A 35 -32.17 0.43 46.55
N PRO A 36 -31.29 0.38 45.54
CA PRO A 36 -31.70 0.67 44.18
C PRO A 36 -32.74 -0.37 43.76
N THR A 37 -34.00 0.04 43.62
CA THR A 37 -35.01 -0.75 42.92
C THR A 37 -34.62 -0.76 41.46
N VAL A 38 -33.90 -1.81 41.07
CA VAL A 38 -33.63 -2.16 39.69
C VAL A 38 -34.98 -2.20 38.97
N SER A 39 -35.19 -1.33 37.98
CA SER A 39 -36.43 -1.37 37.18
C SER A 39 -36.53 -2.74 36.51
N GLU A 40 -37.75 -3.26 36.30
CA GLU A 40 -37.95 -4.54 35.58
C GLU A 40 -37.26 -4.56 34.20
N ALA A 41 -37.03 -3.38 33.61
CA ALA A 41 -36.25 -3.19 32.39
C ALA A 41 -34.74 -3.53 32.56
N ASP A 42 -34.14 -3.21 33.70
CA ASP A 42 -32.74 -3.52 34.02
C ASP A 42 -32.56 -4.98 34.50
N ALA A 43 -33.57 -5.56 35.14
CA ALA A 43 -33.61 -6.98 35.45
C ALA A 43 -33.67 -7.84 34.17
N ARG A 44 -34.51 -7.44 33.20
CA ARG A 44 -34.57 -8.09 31.86
C ARG A 44 -33.28 -7.93 31.06
N ARG A 45 -32.54 -6.82 31.21
CA ARG A 45 -31.22 -6.63 30.59
C ARG A 45 -30.18 -7.60 31.12
N THR A 46 -30.30 -7.98 32.39
CA THR A 46 -29.40 -8.92 33.07
C THR A 46 -29.75 -10.38 32.72
N GLU A 47 -31.03 -10.71 32.52
CA GLU A 47 -31.46 -12.04 32.04
C GLU A 47 -30.96 -12.35 30.61
N VAL A 48 -30.93 -11.38 29.70
CA VAL A 48 -30.40 -11.59 28.33
C VAL A 48 -28.87 -11.75 28.35
N ALA A 49 -28.19 -11.20 29.36
CA ALA A 49 -26.73 -11.32 29.52
C ALA A 49 -26.28 -12.66 30.10
N GLN A 50 -27.14 -13.39 30.82
CA GLN A 50 -26.78 -14.67 31.45
C GLN A 50 -27.05 -15.91 30.60
N GLY A 51 -27.78 -15.79 29.48
CA GLY A 51 -28.18 -16.91 28.63
C GLY A 51 -27.47 -17.00 27.28
N LEU A 52 -26.56 -16.07 26.96
CA LEU A 52 -25.83 -16.05 25.70
C LEU A 52 -24.34 -16.23 25.99
N GLU A 53 -23.95 -17.43 26.45
CA GLU A 53 -22.54 -17.84 26.34
C GLU A 53 -22.17 -17.73 24.86
N GLN A 54 -21.35 -16.73 24.54
CA GLN A 54 -20.84 -16.56 23.19
C GLN A 54 -20.10 -17.84 22.81
N PRO A 55 -20.45 -18.51 21.70
CA PRO A 55 -19.72 -19.70 21.27
C PRO A 55 -18.24 -19.33 21.15
N VAL A 56 -17.40 -19.93 22.01
CA VAL A 56 -15.95 -19.78 21.88
C VAL A 56 -15.55 -20.53 20.62
N PRO A 57 -15.07 -19.85 19.56
CA PRO A 57 -14.55 -20.53 18.40
C PRO A 57 -13.43 -21.46 18.88
N PRO A 58 -13.40 -22.73 18.44
CA PRO A 58 -12.29 -23.59 18.82
C PRO A 58 -10.98 -22.93 18.35
N ASP A 59 -9.99 -22.85 19.23
CA ASP A 59 -8.62 -22.42 18.92
C ASP A 59 -7.98 -23.43 17.97
N ARG A 60 -8.38 -23.36 16.70
CA ARG A 60 -7.75 -24.11 15.62
C ARG A 60 -6.70 -23.19 15.00
N PRO A 61 -5.48 -23.69 14.75
CA PRO A 61 -4.51 -22.92 14.00
C PRO A 61 -5.13 -22.51 12.67
N LEU A 62 -4.94 -21.23 12.31
CA LEU A 62 -5.37 -20.73 11.01
C LEU A 62 -4.70 -21.58 9.93
N PRO A 63 -5.42 -21.91 8.84
CA PRO A 63 -4.80 -22.63 7.74
C PRO A 63 -3.64 -21.82 7.20
N THR A 64 -2.51 -22.49 6.98
CA THR A 64 -1.38 -21.88 6.27
C THR A 64 -1.83 -21.55 4.85
N PRO A 65 -1.58 -20.32 4.35
CA PRO A 65 -1.87 -19.97 2.96
C PRO A 65 -1.23 -20.97 1.99
N THR A 66 -1.97 -21.38 0.96
CA THR A 66 -1.41 -22.20 -0.13
C THR A 66 -0.34 -21.41 -0.86
N PRO A 67 0.89 -21.94 -1.01
CA PRO A 67 1.93 -21.26 -1.78
C PRO A 67 1.50 -21.03 -3.23
N LEU A 68 1.97 -19.94 -3.83
CA LEU A 68 1.75 -19.68 -5.26
C LEU A 68 2.51 -20.73 -6.09
N PRO A 69 1.87 -21.41 -7.06
CA PRO A 69 2.53 -22.37 -7.93
C PRO A 69 3.71 -21.73 -8.68
N ASP A 70 4.82 -22.48 -8.81
CA ASP A 70 6.06 -21.96 -9.41
C ASP A 70 6.02 -21.91 -10.95
N ASP A 71 5.07 -22.61 -11.57
CA ASP A 71 4.88 -22.69 -13.03
C ASP A 71 4.08 -21.51 -13.62
N LEU A 72 3.49 -20.67 -12.77
CA LEU A 72 2.76 -19.50 -13.21
C LEU A 72 3.71 -18.37 -13.63
N PRO A 73 3.37 -17.60 -14.69
CA PRO A 73 4.11 -16.40 -15.04
C PRO A 73 4.16 -15.41 -13.88
N VAL A 74 5.34 -14.91 -13.56
CA VAL A 74 5.52 -13.89 -12.51
C VAL A 74 5.30 -12.48 -13.04
N ILE A 75 5.45 -12.28 -14.35
CA ILE A 75 5.28 -10.99 -15.04
C ILE A 75 5.01 -11.23 -16.53
N GLN A 76 4.25 -10.35 -17.16
CA GLN A 76 4.12 -10.29 -18.62
C GLN A 76 4.92 -9.12 -19.18
N VAL A 77 5.90 -9.41 -20.05
CA VAL A 77 6.70 -8.39 -20.71
C VAL A 77 6.36 -8.37 -22.20
N VAL A 78 6.07 -7.19 -22.75
CA VAL A 78 5.73 -7.01 -24.18
C VAL A 78 6.70 -6.02 -24.80
N THR A 79 7.20 -6.33 -25.99
CA THR A 79 8.10 -5.47 -26.77
C THR A 79 7.44 -4.95 -28.05
N PRO A 80 8.05 -3.95 -28.73
CA PRO A 80 7.56 -3.51 -30.03
C PRO A 80 7.53 -4.69 -31.01
N GLY A 81 6.38 -4.94 -31.64
CA GLY A 81 6.15 -6.12 -32.49
C GLY A 81 5.30 -7.22 -31.83
N GLY A 82 4.97 -7.08 -30.54
CA GLY A 82 3.94 -7.88 -29.87
C GLY A 82 4.40 -9.25 -29.35
N THR A 83 5.70 -9.54 -29.37
CA THR A 83 6.23 -10.75 -28.73
C THR A 83 6.16 -10.58 -27.21
N ALA A 84 5.51 -11.53 -26.54
CA ALA A 84 5.42 -11.58 -25.09
C ALA A 84 6.52 -12.47 -24.51
N TYR A 85 7.25 -11.97 -23.52
CA TYR A 85 8.12 -12.73 -22.62
C TYR A 85 7.42 -12.86 -21.28
N THR A 86 7.05 -14.09 -20.90
CA THR A 86 6.25 -14.39 -19.70
C THR A 86 6.96 -15.42 -18.84
N PRO A 87 8.06 -15.04 -18.15
CA PRO A 87 8.83 -16.00 -17.37
C PRO A 87 8.02 -16.51 -16.19
N ASN A 88 8.19 -17.79 -15.88
CA ASN A 88 7.83 -18.31 -14.57
C ASN A 88 8.87 -17.87 -13.51
N ARG A 89 8.68 -18.31 -12.26
CA ARG A 89 9.53 -17.87 -11.14
C ARG A 89 10.99 -18.27 -11.30
N ASP A 90 11.26 -19.50 -11.72
CA ASP A 90 12.63 -20.00 -11.87
C ASP A 90 13.35 -19.35 -13.06
N GLU A 91 12.64 -19.16 -14.16
CA GLU A 91 13.14 -18.44 -15.33
C GLU A 91 13.49 -17.00 -15.01
N PHE A 92 12.69 -16.33 -14.17
CA PHE A 92 12.96 -14.97 -13.73
C PHE A 92 14.14 -14.91 -12.74
N LYS A 93 14.22 -15.85 -11.80
CA LYS A 93 15.36 -15.96 -10.85
C LYS A 93 16.68 -16.28 -11.54
N ALA A 94 16.65 -16.89 -12.71
CA ALA A 94 17.82 -17.16 -13.53
C ALA A 94 18.37 -15.90 -14.25
N LEU A 95 17.66 -14.78 -14.21
CA LEU A 95 18.15 -13.51 -14.75
C LEU A 95 19.27 -12.93 -13.88
N PRO A 96 20.19 -12.14 -14.47
CA PRO A 96 21.22 -11.45 -13.70
C PRO A 96 20.60 -10.58 -12.62
N THR A 97 21.03 -10.78 -11.37
CA THR A 97 20.63 -9.95 -10.25
C THR A 97 21.70 -8.92 -9.91
N THR A 98 21.28 -7.84 -9.26
CA THR A 98 22.15 -6.78 -8.78
C THR A 98 21.65 -6.33 -7.41
N THR A 99 22.58 -5.94 -6.54
CA THR A 99 22.27 -5.30 -5.26
C THR A 99 22.46 -3.80 -5.40
N LEU A 100 21.43 -3.01 -5.07
CA LEU A 100 21.49 -1.56 -5.02
C LEU A 100 21.10 -1.06 -3.63
N GLU A 101 21.76 0.01 -3.17
CA GLU A 101 21.33 0.77 -2.00
C GLU A 101 20.32 1.84 -2.44
N ILE A 102 19.08 1.74 -1.98
CA ILE A 102 17.97 2.63 -2.34
C ILE A 102 17.35 3.15 -1.04
N GLY A 103 17.41 4.45 -0.80
CA GLY A 103 16.83 5.06 0.41
C GLY A 103 17.45 4.55 1.71
N GLY A 104 18.75 4.22 1.72
CA GLY A 104 19.47 3.72 2.89
C GLY A 104 19.21 2.24 3.22
N LYS A 105 18.58 1.49 2.30
CA LYS A 105 18.36 0.05 2.43
C LYS A 105 18.89 -0.67 1.19
N GLU A 106 19.53 -1.81 1.40
CA GLU A 106 19.95 -2.70 0.31
C GLU A 106 18.78 -3.52 -0.23
N TYR A 107 18.71 -3.59 -1.56
CA TYR A 107 17.75 -4.41 -2.29
C TYR A 107 18.50 -5.26 -3.32
N THR A 108 18.21 -6.56 -3.38
CA THR A 108 18.72 -7.46 -4.41
C THR A 108 17.57 -7.85 -5.34
N GLY A 109 17.73 -7.62 -6.64
CA GLY A 109 16.71 -7.92 -7.63
C GLY A 109 17.24 -7.94 -9.05
N VAL A 110 16.33 -8.06 -10.02
CA VAL A 110 16.65 -7.98 -11.45
C VAL A 110 16.43 -6.54 -11.92
N THR A 111 17.39 -5.94 -12.63
CA THR A 111 17.22 -4.58 -13.15
C THR A 111 16.18 -4.54 -14.26
N LEU A 112 15.48 -3.41 -14.40
CA LEU A 112 14.54 -3.21 -15.51
C LEU A 112 15.26 -3.33 -16.88
N ALA A 113 16.51 -2.87 -16.96
CA ALA A 113 17.36 -3.05 -18.14
C ALA A 113 17.65 -4.53 -18.45
N ALA A 114 17.91 -5.37 -17.44
CA ALA A 114 18.12 -6.81 -17.65
C ALA A 114 16.84 -7.50 -18.17
N VAL A 115 15.66 -7.12 -17.67
CA VAL A 115 14.38 -7.62 -18.20
C VAL A 115 14.17 -7.17 -19.64
N ALA A 116 14.43 -5.89 -19.94
CA ALA A 116 14.34 -5.34 -21.29
C ALA A 116 15.25 -6.08 -22.27
N ALA A 117 16.52 -6.29 -21.90
CA ALA A 117 17.51 -7.00 -22.69
C ALA A 117 17.08 -8.45 -22.95
N LYS A 118 16.57 -9.15 -21.91
CA LYS A 118 16.06 -10.52 -22.06
C LYS A 118 14.86 -10.61 -22.99
N ALA A 119 13.96 -9.62 -22.93
CA ALA A 119 12.78 -9.53 -23.78
C ALA A 119 13.09 -9.06 -25.21
N GLY A 120 14.30 -8.56 -25.48
CA GLY A 120 14.69 -8.02 -26.77
C GLY A 120 14.15 -6.61 -27.03
N ALA A 121 13.89 -5.82 -25.98
CA ALA A 121 13.44 -4.45 -26.12
C ALA A 121 14.60 -3.51 -26.53
N PRO A 122 14.34 -2.52 -27.41
CA PRO A 122 15.30 -1.46 -27.71
C PRO A 122 15.73 -0.67 -26.47
N ALA A 123 17.00 -0.23 -26.44
CA ALA A 123 17.54 0.52 -25.30
C ALA A 123 16.93 1.93 -25.13
N ASP A 124 16.40 2.50 -26.21
CA ASP A 124 15.72 3.81 -26.24
C ASP A 124 14.20 3.70 -25.99
N SER A 125 13.69 2.50 -25.70
CA SER A 125 12.28 2.30 -25.41
C SER A 125 11.82 3.04 -24.15
N THR A 126 10.54 3.37 -24.13
CA THR A 126 9.83 3.79 -22.93
C THR A 126 9.21 2.57 -22.26
N ALA A 127 9.51 2.36 -20.98
CA ALA A 127 8.90 1.32 -20.17
C ALA A 127 7.58 1.82 -19.57
N THR A 128 6.49 1.12 -19.84
CA THR A 128 5.20 1.27 -19.13
C THR A 128 5.05 0.09 -18.20
N ILE A 129 5.06 0.34 -16.89
CA ILE A 129 5.09 -0.70 -15.85
C ILE A 129 3.76 -0.68 -15.11
N GLN A 130 3.13 -1.84 -14.98
CA GLN A 130 1.84 -2.04 -14.35
C GLN A 130 1.98 -2.84 -13.06
N GLY A 131 1.27 -2.42 -12.02
CA GLY A 131 1.22 -3.10 -10.74
C GLY A 131 0.18 -2.46 -9.83
N THR A 132 0.27 -2.73 -8.54
CA THR A 132 -0.55 -2.10 -7.51
C THR A 132 0.23 -0.94 -6.89
N ARG A 133 -0.43 0.19 -6.60
CA ARG A 133 0.24 1.30 -5.91
C ARG A 133 0.60 0.91 -4.47
N ILE A 134 1.53 1.64 -3.86
CA ILE A 134 2.00 1.38 -2.49
C ILE A 134 0.90 1.46 -1.41
N ASP A 135 -0.23 2.12 -1.72
CA ASP A 135 -1.42 2.13 -0.85
C ASP A 135 -2.18 0.78 -0.86
N ASN A 136 -1.86 -0.12 -1.79
CA ASN A 136 -2.50 -1.41 -2.02
C ASN A 136 -4.01 -1.32 -2.33
N LEU A 137 -4.50 -0.14 -2.71
CA LEU A 137 -5.93 0.08 -2.96
C LEU A 137 -6.27 0.13 -4.45
N ARG A 138 -5.28 0.38 -5.32
CA ARG A 138 -5.52 0.64 -6.74
C ARG A 138 -4.42 0.06 -7.62
N LEU A 139 -4.83 -0.43 -8.79
CA LEU A 139 -3.90 -0.65 -9.88
C LEU A 139 -3.33 0.69 -10.35
N GLY A 140 -2.05 0.68 -10.67
CA GLY A 140 -1.30 1.82 -11.17
C GLY A 140 -0.47 1.43 -12.38
N ALA A 141 -0.20 2.43 -13.22
CA ALA A 141 0.79 2.32 -14.27
C ALA A 141 1.71 3.54 -14.21
N ILE A 142 3.02 3.30 -14.34
CA ILE A 142 4.03 4.35 -14.44
C ILE A 142 4.76 4.23 -15.77
N ARG A 143 5.29 5.35 -16.26
CA ARG A 143 5.95 5.40 -17.55
C ARG A 143 7.24 6.20 -17.47
N TYR A 144 8.34 5.58 -17.88
CA TYR A 144 9.67 6.20 -17.85
C TYR A 144 10.52 5.73 -19.04
N PRO A 145 11.41 6.60 -19.58
CA PRO A 145 12.42 6.17 -20.54
C PRO A 145 13.33 5.10 -19.94
N LEU A 146 13.55 3.99 -20.64
CA LEU A 146 14.39 2.90 -20.15
C LEU A 146 15.83 3.38 -19.86
N ALA A 147 16.34 4.31 -20.65
CA ALA A 147 17.65 4.92 -20.45
C ALA A 147 17.79 5.67 -19.11
N GLU A 148 16.69 6.16 -18.53
CA GLU A 148 16.71 6.94 -17.28
C GLU A 148 16.56 6.06 -16.04
N VAL A 149 15.79 4.97 -16.15
CA VAL A 149 15.39 4.16 -14.99
C VAL A 149 15.86 2.71 -15.05
N GLY A 150 16.42 2.27 -16.18
CA GLY A 150 16.72 0.86 -16.46
C GLY A 150 17.69 0.21 -15.48
N GLU A 151 18.79 0.90 -15.19
CA GLU A 151 19.85 0.41 -14.29
C GLU A 151 19.58 0.72 -12.81
N THR A 152 18.69 1.67 -12.54
CA THR A 152 18.40 2.17 -11.19
C THR A 152 17.13 1.59 -10.58
N THR A 153 16.41 0.76 -11.34
CA THR A 153 15.13 0.16 -10.95
C THR A 153 15.26 -1.35 -10.88
N LEU A 154 14.95 -1.91 -9.72
CA LEU A 154 14.94 -3.34 -9.44
C LEU A 154 13.51 -3.87 -9.37
N LEU A 155 13.32 -5.07 -9.90
CA LEU A 155 12.19 -5.94 -9.61
C LEU A 155 12.64 -6.98 -8.58
N VAL A 156 12.00 -6.97 -7.42
CA VAL A 156 12.39 -7.77 -6.25
C VAL A 156 11.24 -8.68 -5.85
N PHE A 157 11.51 -9.95 -5.57
CA PHE A 157 10.48 -10.83 -5.03
C PHE A 157 10.10 -10.42 -3.60
N ASN A 158 8.80 -10.22 -3.36
CA ASN A 158 8.26 -10.00 -2.02
C ASN A 158 7.98 -11.34 -1.31
N GLN A 159 7.54 -11.27 -0.06
CA GLN A 159 7.28 -12.46 0.77
C GLN A 159 6.18 -13.37 0.20
N ALA A 160 5.24 -12.82 -0.57
CA ALA A 160 4.19 -13.58 -1.25
C ALA A 160 4.65 -14.16 -2.60
N GLY A 161 5.87 -13.84 -3.04
CA GLY A 161 6.44 -14.33 -4.28
C GLY A 161 5.97 -13.61 -5.54
N TYR A 162 5.44 -12.39 -5.39
CA TYR A 162 5.22 -11.44 -6.48
C TYR A 162 6.40 -10.48 -6.59
N LEU A 163 6.47 -9.72 -7.69
CA LEU A 163 7.52 -8.73 -7.90
C LEU A 163 7.08 -7.36 -7.39
N ASP A 164 7.92 -6.70 -6.61
CA ASP A 164 7.78 -5.29 -6.27
C ASP A 164 8.84 -4.48 -7.03
N LEU A 165 8.47 -3.26 -7.43
CA LEU A 165 9.36 -2.30 -8.06
C LEU A 165 9.98 -1.40 -6.99
N VAL A 166 11.30 -1.31 -7.02
CA VAL A 166 12.10 -0.46 -6.13
C VAL A 166 13.06 0.34 -7.00
N SER A 167 13.23 1.64 -6.78
CA SER A 167 14.04 2.47 -7.67
C SER A 167 14.69 3.65 -6.96
N SER A 168 15.94 3.96 -7.28
CA SER A 168 16.59 5.20 -6.84
C SER A 168 16.26 6.42 -7.70
N SER A 169 15.69 6.22 -8.90
CA SER A 169 15.35 7.31 -9.84
C SER A 169 13.85 7.60 -9.91
N ILE A 170 13.00 6.63 -9.55
CA ILE A 170 11.54 6.82 -9.52
C ILE A 170 11.14 7.24 -8.09
N PRO A 171 10.36 8.32 -7.93
CA PRO A 171 9.85 8.73 -6.62
C PRO A 171 9.09 7.60 -5.92
N GLN A 172 9.27 7.48 -4.60
CA GLN A 172 8.75 6.34 -3.83
C GLN A 172 7.22 6.22 -3.87
N GLU A 173 6.51 7.34 -3.99
CA GLU A 173 5.05 7.38 -4.14
C GLU A 173 4.56 6.80 -5.48
N GLN A 174 5.46 6.58 -6.43
CA GLN A 174 5.21 5.95 -7.72
C GLN A 174 5.70 4.51 -7.79
N TRP A 175 6.33 3.99 -6.74
CA TRP A 175 6.68 2.57 -6.69
C TRP A 175 5.43 1.70 -6.72
N LEU A 176 5.62 0.52 -7.30
CA LEU A 176 4.55 -0.45 -7.52
C LEU A 176 4.85 -1.72 -6.75
N GLN A 177 3.84 -2.27 -6.09
CA GLN A 177 3.83 -3.61 -5.54
C GLN A 177 3.14 -4.56 -6.51
N THR A 178 3.46 -5.85 -6.46
CA THR A 178 2.77 -6.86 -7.28
C THR A 178 2.73 -6.43 -8.75
N VAL A 179 3.89 -6.13 -9.31
CA VAL A 179 4.10 -5.80 -10.72
C VAL A 179 3.63 -6.98 -11.56
N THR A 180 2.68 -6.72 -12.46
CA THR A 180 2.05 -7.75 -13.29
C THR A 180 2.48 -7.66 -14.75
N GLY A 181 2.89 -6.48 -15.22
CA GLY A 181 3.23 -6.31 -16.62
C GLY A 181 4.17 -5.14 -16.92
N ILE A 182 4.97 -5.30 -17.97
CA ILE A 182 5.83 -4.26 -18.51
C ILE A 182 5.67 -4.24 -20.03
N ALA A 183 5.39 -3.08 -20.59
CA ALA A 183 5.42 -2.86 -22.03
C ALA A 183 6.55 -1.89 -22.39
N PHE A 184 7.45 -2.33 -23.28
CA PHE A 184 8.46 -1.48 -23.90
C PHE A 184 7.94 -0.98 -25.25
N GLN A 185 8.03 0.33 -25.48
CA GLN A 185 7.53 1.01 -26.67
C GLN A 185 8.53 2.00 -27.24
#